data_AF-A0A2W6XLV6-F1
#
_entry.id   AF-A0A2W6XLV6-F1
#
_cell.length_a   1.000
_cell.length_b   1.000
_cell.length_c   1.000
_cell.angle_alpha   90.00
_cell.angle_beta   90.00
_cell.angle_gamma   90.00
#
_symmetry.space_group_name_H-M   'P 1'
#
loop_
_entity.id
_entity.type
_entity.pdbx_description
1 polymer ?
#
loop_
_entity_poly.entity_id
_entity_poly.type
_entity_poly.pdbx_seq_one_letter_code
_entity_poly.pdbx_strand_id
1 'polypeptide(L)'
;MRFLLPALLLATVVAAPAAAEVAMFSQRNFQGARYALVTESANMNFSPRSIRVVPGEAWQICPRPFFGGDCRTITEPNAKLNLPRAFSGMVRSARPVASPNGAPPPAVKEAAPPAAAPKQPKPEPAKPEPKTSKEPKVEEPKADEPKPAA
;
A
#
# COMPACT_ATOMS: atom_id res chain seq x y z
N MET A 1 20.69 9.22 67.45
CA MET A 1 19.70 8.64 66.51
C MET A 1 19.54 9.59 65.33
N ARG A 2 20.15 9.28 64.18
CA ARG A 2 19.97 10.05 62.93
C ARG A 2 19.78 9.04 61.81
N PHE A 3 18.52 8.61 61.65
CA PHE A 3 18.12 7.68 60.60
C PHE A 3 18.19 8.42 59.25
N LEU A 4 19.26 8.17 58.49
CA LEU A 4 19.33 8.49 57.08
C LEU A 4 18.49 7.45 56.33
N LEU A 5 17.29 7.83 55.90
CA LEU A 5 16.46 7.04 54.97
C LEU A 5 16.97 7.28 53.55
N PRO A 6 17.44 6.25 52.80
CA PRO A 6 17.64 6.41 51.37
C PRO A 6 16.27 6.39 50.70
N ALA A 7 15.86 7.52 50.15
CA ALA A 7 14.70 7.62 49.29
C ALA A 7 14.95 6.76 48.03
N LEU A 8 14.37 5.58 47.99
CA LEU A 8 14.40 4.68 46.84
C LEU A 8 13.47 5.26 45.77
N LEU A 9 14.04 5.97 44.79
CA LEU A 9 13.32 6.43 43.61
C LEU A 9 12.91 5.20 42.77
N LEU A 10 11.64 4.83 42.80
CA LEU A 10 11.07 3.92 41.81
C LEU A 10 11.03 4.61 40.45
N ALA A 11 11.93 4.22 39.55
CA ALA A 11 11.85 4.61 38.14
C ALA A 11 10.73 3.80 37.47
N THR A 12 9.62 4.46 37.14
CA THR A 12 8.57 3.89 36.31
C THR A 12 9.02 3.87 34.85
N VAL A 13 9.28 2.67 34.30
CA VAL A 13 9.51 2.51 32.86
C VAL A 13 8.15 2.56 32.17
N VAL A 14 7.82 3.71 31.58
CA VAL A 14 6.68 3.81 30.66
C VAL A 14 7.12 3.22 29.32
N ALA A 15 6.65 2.01 29.00
CA ALA A 15 6.79 1.45 27.66
C ALA A 15 5.85 2.22 26.72
N ALA A 16 6.43 2.92 25.73
CA ALA A 16 5.63 3.52 24.66
C ALA A 16 4.99 2.41 23.81
N PRO A 17 3.71 2.54 23.42
CA PRO A 17 3.11 1.59 22.49
C PRO A 17 3.87 1.68 21.16
N ALA A 18 4.41 0.56 20.70
CA ALA A 18 4.84 0.44 19.32
C ALA A 18 3.58 0.63 18.46
N ALA A 19 3.50 1.75 17.74
CA ALA A 19 2.39 2.01 16.85
C ALA A 19 2.38 0.94 15.77
N ALA A 20 1.22 0.35 15.53
CA ALA A 20 1.12 -0.71 14.55
C ALA A 20 1.39 -0.16 13.17
N GLU A 21 2.50 -0.54 12.56
CA GLU A 21 2.97 0.08 11.32
C GLU A 21 3.26 -0.98 10.27
N VAL A 22 2.68 -0.77 9.10
CA VAL A 22 3.12 -1.42 7.86
C VAL A 22 3.75 -0.37 6.95
N ALA A 23 4.92 -0.69 6.41
CA ALA A 23 5.61 0.14 5.43
C ALA A 23 5.77 -0.65 4.12
N MET A 24 5.19 -0.12 3.05
CA MET A 24 5.28 -0.65 1.69
C MET A 24 6.27 0.18 0.88
N PHE A 25 7.07 -0.49 0.04
CA PHE A 25 8.14 0.15 -0.71
C PHE A 25 8.04 -0.21 -2.19
N SER A 26 8.22 0.79 -3.06
CA SER A 26 8.10 0.64 -4.52
C SER A 26 9.23 -0.19 -5.14
N GLN A 27 10.35 -0.39 -4.44
CA GLN A 27 11.45 -1.24 -4.90
C GLN A 27 11.71 -2.40 -3.91
N ARG A 28 12.55 -3.35 -4.34
CA ARG A 28 12.98 -4.47 -3.49
C ARG A 28 13.88 -3.95 -2.36
N ASN A 29 14.10 -4.78 -1.35
CA ASN A 29 15.00 -4.51 -0.23
C ASN A 29 14.67 -3.19 0.51
N PHE A 30 13.40 -2.81 0.56
CA PHE A 30 12.88 -1.65 1.30
C PHE A 30 13.36 -0.30 0.77
N GLN A 31 13.51 -0.18 -0.55
CA GLN A 31 14.01 1.02 -1.21
C GLN A 31 12.94 1.76 -2.03
N GLY A 32 13.29 2.97 -2.46
CA GLY A 32 12.44 3.83 -3.30
C GLY A 32 11.33 4.52 -2.52
N ALA A 33 10.26 4.89 -3.23
CA ALA A 33 9.08 5.50 -2.60
C ALA A 33 8.50 4.58 -1.52
N ARG A 34 8.22 5.16 -0.34
CA ARG A 34 7.66 4.49 0.83
C ARG A 34 6.23 4.96 1.08
N TYR A 35 5.34 4.02 1.35
CA TYR A 35 3.97 4.25 1.79
C TYR A 35 3.80 3.55 3.15
N ALA A 36 3.66 4.33 4.23
CA ALA A 36 3.48 3.81 5.58
C ALA A 36 2.04 3.99 6.05
N LEU A 37 1.52 2.98 6.74
CA LEU A 37 0.20 2.99 7.34
C LEU A 37 0.30 2.59 8.80
N VAL A 38 -0.37 3.36 9.64
CA VAL A 38 -0.54 3.11 11.08
C VAL A 38 -1.95 2.64 11.43
N THR A 39 -2.89 2.91 10.52
CA THR A 39 -4.29 2.51 10.58
C THR A 39 -4.71 1.96 9.21
N GLU A 40 -5.92 1.44 9.12
CA GLU A 40 -6.44 0.95 7.86
C GLU A 40 -6.55 2.04 6.78
N SER A 41 -6.36 1.64 5.53
CA SER A 41 -6.70 2.41 4.35
C SER A 41 -7.64 1.57 3.49
N ALA A 42 -8.91 1.97 3.46
CA ALA A 42 -9.94 1.30 2.67
C ALA A 42 -9.80 1.57 1.17
N ASN A 43 -9.08 2.60 0.75
CA ASN A 43 -8.85 2.90 -0.66
C ASN A 43 -7.48 3.52 -0.87
N MET A 44 -6.62 2.79 -1.56
CA MET A 44 -5.29 3.24 -1.93
C MET A 44 -4.91 2.71 -3.32
N ASN A 45 -3.77 3.16 -3.82
CA ASN A 45 -3.22 2.63 -5.07
C ASN A 45 -1.70 2.67 -5.01
N PHE A 46 -1.08 1.56 -4.60
CA PHE A 46 0.36 1.45 -4.47
C PHE A 46 0.87 0.12 -5.01
N SER A 47 2.00 0.12 -5.71
CA SER A 47 2.64 -1.08 -6.26
C SER A 47 3.89 -1.45 -5.46
N PRO A 48 3.75 -2.15 -4.32
CA PRO A 48 4.90 -2.53 -3.52
C PRO A 48 5.71 -3.66 -4.17
N ARG A 49 7.02 -3.57 -4.02
CA ARG A 49 8.01 -4.62 -4.33
C ARG A 49 8.69 -5.15 -3.07
N SER A 50 8.54 -4.47 -1.94
CA SER A 50 8.87 -4.99 -0.61
C SER A 50 7.98 -4.36 0.46
N ILE A 51 7.91 -4.98 1.63
CA ILE A 51 7.01 -4.60 2.73
C ILE A 51 7.65 -4.93 4.09
N ARG A 52 7.48 -4.05 5.07
CA ARG A 52 7.84 -4.28 6.48
C ARG A 52 6.59 -4.19 7.33
N VAL A 53 6.51 -5.06 8.32
CA VAL A 53 5.51 -5.03 9.40
C VAL A 53 6.29 -5.05 10.71
N VAL A 54 5.79 -4.32 11.72
CA VAL A 54 6.36 -4.35 13.07
C VAL A 54 6.28 -5.78 13.63
N PRO A 55 7.36 -6.31 14.24
CA PRO A 55 7.34 -7.66 14.81
C PRO A 55 6.17 -7.87 15.79
N GLY A 56 5.47 -9.00 15.66
CA GLY A 56 4.30 -9.34 16.49
C GLY A 56 2.97 -8.84 15.92
N GLU A 57 3.00 -8.03 14.88
CA GLU A 57 1.80 -7.53 14.22
C GLU A 57 1.48 -8.27 12.93
N ALA A 58 0.25 -8.09 12.50
CA ALA A 58 -0.26 -8.68 11.28
C ALA A 58 -1.07 -7.64 10.50
N TRP A 59 -0.81 -7.56 9.20
CA TRP A 59 -1.52 -6.67 8.29
C TRP A 59 -2.09 -7.45 7.11
N GLN A 60 -3.35 -7.19 6.78
CA GLN A 60 -3.99 -7.70 5.58
C GLN A 60 -3.89 -6.66 4.46
N ILE A 61 -3.34 -7.05 3.32
CA ILE A 61 -3.33 -6.26 2.08
C ILE A 61 -4.30 -6.88 1.07
N CYS A 62 -5.01 -6.05 0.32
CA CYS A 62 -6.08 -6.51 -0.55
C CYS A 62 -5.95 -5.93 -1.97
N PRO A 63 -6.36 -6.71 -3.00
CA PRO A 63 -6.28 -6.29 -4.40
C PRO A 63 -7.42 -5.35 -4.81
N ARG A 64 -8.48 -5.21 -4.01
CA ARG A 64 -9.59 -4.28 -4.26
C ARG A 64 -9.76 -3.27 -3.11
N PRO A 65 -10.44 -2.14 -3.36
CA PRO A 65 -10.87 -1.25 -2.28
C PRO A 65 -11.77 -1.97 -1.26
N PHE A 66 -11.94 -1.35 -0.10
CA PHE A 66 -12.79 -1.78 1.00
C PHE A 66 -12.52 -3.23 1.44
N PHE A 67 -11.25 -3.61 1.49
CA PHE A 67 -10.76 -4.91 1.95
C PHE A 67 -11.31 -6.10 1.14
N GLY A 68 -11.59 -5.88 -0.15
CA GLY A 68 -12.19 -6.87 -1.02
C GLY A 68 -11.21 -7.74 -1.79
N GLY A 69 -11.64 -8.97 -2.11
CA GLY A 69 -10.92 -9.90 -2.99
C GLY A 69 -10.06 -10.89 -2.24
N ASP A 70 -9.10 -11.50 -2.94
CA ASP A 70 -8.15 -12.46 -2.36
C ASP A 70 -7.03 -11.70 -1.62
N CYS A 71 -7.32 -11.32 -0.37
CA CYS A 71 -6.39 -10.57 0.47
C CYS A 71 -5.27 -11.47 1.03
N ARG A 72 -4.13 -10.86 1.35
CA ARG A 72 -2.95 -11.54 1.89
C ARG A 72 -2.58 -10.95 3.24
N THR A 73 -2.39 -11.82 4.23
CA THR A 73 -1.89 -11.44 5.55
C THR A 73 -0.36 -11.45 5.54
N ILE A 74 0.22 -10.39 6.10
CA ILE A 74 1.65 -10.13 6.19
C ILE A 74 1.98 -9.98 7.66
N THR A 75 2.79 -10.88 8.19
CA THR A 75 3.21 -10.92 9.60
C THR A 75 4.70 -10.65 9.77
N GLU A 76 5.44 -10.65 8.66
CA GLU A 76 6.90 -10.53 8.66
C GLU A 76 7.37 -9.62 7.51
N PRO A 77 8.54 -8.98 7.66
CA PRO A 77 9.16 -8.26 6.57
C PRO A 77 9.44 -9.15 5.34
N ASN A 78 9.13 -8.65 4.15
CA ASN A 78 9.45 -9.31 2.89
C ASN A 78 10.18 -8.34 1.95
N ALA A 79 11.48 -8.58 1.73
CA ALA A 79 12.34 -7.77 0.87
C ALA A 79 12.07 -7.96 -0.64
N LYS A 80 11.32 -8.99 -1.03
CA LYS A 80 11.03 -9.38 -2.41
C LYS A 80 9.56 -9.80 -2.53
N LEU A 81 8.66 -8.86 -2.24
CA LEU A 81 7.22 -9.11 -2.21
C LEU A 81 6.75 -9.54 -3.60
N ASN A 82 6.20 -10.76 -3.69
CA ASN A 82 5.60 -11.31 -4.90
C ASN A 82 4.09 -11.37 -4.69
N LEU A 83 3.38 -10.43 -5.32
CA LEU A 83 1.93 -10.39 -5.24
C LEU A 83 1.30 -11.39 -6.22
N PRO A 84 0.22 -12.11 -5.83
CA PRO A 84 -0.58 -12.91 -6.74
C PRO A 84 -1.15 -12.09 -7.90
N ARG A 85 -1.51 -12.77 -8.99
CA ARG A 85 -2.09 -12.14 -10.19
C ARG A 85 -3.33 -11.28 -9.87
N ALA A 86 -4.13 -11.67 -8.87
CA ALA A 86 -5.31 -10.93 -8.44
C ALA A 86 -5.03 -9.46 -8.08
N PHE A 87 -3.83 -9.14 -7.60
CA PHE A 87 -3.43 -7.78 -7.27
C PHE A 87 -3.12 -6.93 -8.50
N SER A 88 -2.84 -7.55 -9.66
CA SER A 88 -2.33 -6.83 -10.83
C SER A 88 -1.13 -5.93 -10.50
N GLY A 89 -0.31 -6.36 -9.53
CA GLY A 89 0.83 -5.60 -9.02
C GLY A 89 0.49 -4.41 -8.12
N MET A 90 -0.76 -4.24 -7.68
CA MET A 90 -1.21 -3.13 -6.85
C MET A 90 -1.95 -3.59 -5.60
N VAL A 91 -1.66 -2.93 -4.48
CA VAL A 91 -2.45 -2.98 -3.25
C VAL A 91 -3.46 -1.85 -3.30
N ARG A 92 -4.73 -2.19 -3.03
CA ARG A 92 -5.86 -1.27 -3.14
C ARG A 92 -6.59 -1.00 -1.83
N SER A 93 -6.36 -1.82 -0.83
CA SER A 93 -6.67 -1.51 0.57
C SER A 93 -5.75 -2.31 1.49
N ALA A 94 -5.55 -1.81 2.70
CA ALA A 94 -4.75 -2.49 3.71
C ALA A 94 -5.32 -2.19 5.10
N ARG A 95 -5.32 -3.18 5.99
CA ARG A 95 -5.73 -2.99 7.38
C ARG A 95 -4.90 -3.85 8.32
N PRO A 96 -4.72 -3.42 9.56
CA PRO A 96 -4.23 -4.31 10.59
C PRO A 96 -5.25 -5.43 10.82
N VAL A 97 -4.75 -6.62 11.15
CA VAL A 97 -5.57 -7.73 11.63
C VAL A 97 -5.15 -8.04 13.06
N ALA A 98 -6.12 -8.35 13.92
CA ALA A 98 -5.80 -8.71 15.30
C ALA A 98 -4.87 -9.93 15.29
N SER A 99 -3.62 -9.73 15.72
CA SER A 99 -2.73 -10.85 16.02
C SER A 99 -3.30 -11.58 17.26
N PRO A 100 -3.28 -12.92 17.31
CA PRO A 100 -3.75 -13.66 18.49
C PRO A 100 -2.99 -13.32 19.79
N ASN A 101 -1.85 -12.63 19.70
CA ASN A 101 -1.00 -12.22 20.83
C ASN A 101 -0.84 -10.69 20.99
N GLY A 102 -1.59 -9.84 20.29
CA GLY A 102 -1.29 -8.40 20.26
C GLY A 102 -2.53 -7.51 20.21
N ALA A 103 -2.55 -6.52 21.12
CA ALA A 103 -3.59 -5.51 21.27
C ALA A 103 -3.99 -4.86 19.93
N PRO A 104 -5.26 -4.43 19.78
CA PRO A 104 -5.68 -3.72 18.59
C PRO A 104 -4.78 -2.50 18.35
N PRO A 105 -4.41 -2.22 17.09
CA PRO A 105 -3.66 -1.04 16.69
C PRO A 105 -4.16 0.20 17.41
N PRO A 106 -3.29 1.05 17.96
CA PRO A 106 -3.73 2.35 18.41
C PRO A 106 -4.34 3.08 17.20
N ALA A 107 -5.63 3.39 17.28
CA ALA A 107 -6.31 4.23 16.30
C ALA A 107 -5.72 5.65 16.39
N VAL A 108 -4.66 5.92 15.64
CA VAL A 108 -4.08 7.26 15.60
C VAL A 108 -4.91 8.14 14.66
N LYS A 109 -5.43 9.22 15.23
CA LYS A 109 -5.81 10.41 14.46
C LYS A 109 -4.56 10.91 13.75
N GLU A 110 -4.57 10.84 12.42
CA GLU A 110 -3.64 11.45 11.45
C GLU A 110 -2.25 11.80 12.00
N ALA A 111 -1.34 10.83 12.03
CA ALA A 111 0.09 11.15 12.08
C ALA A 111 0.45 11.74 10.71
N ALA A 112 0.80 13.03 10.71
CA ALA A 112 1.12 13.80 9.52
C ALA A 112 2.11 13.03 8.61
N PRO A 113 1.90 13.04 7.28
CA PRO A 113 2.83 12.41 6.34
C PRO A 113 4.26 12.93 6.56
N PRO A 114 5.30 12.07 6.50
CA PRO A 114 6.67 12.52 6.62
C PRO A 114 6.93 13.59 5.56
N ALA A 115 7.36 14.75 6.03
CA ALA A 115 7.54 15.94 5.23
C ALA A 115 8.40 15.66 3.98
N ALA A 116 7.90 16.19 2.85
CA ALA A 116 8.53 16.28 1.54
C ALA A 116 8.70 14.98 0.72
N ALA A 117 7.59 14.25 0.52
CA ALA A 117 7.40 13.65 -0.80
C ALA A 117 7.15 14.80 -1.82
N PRO A 118 7.76 14.79 -3.01
CA PRO A 118 7.41 15.76 -4.05
C PRO A 118 5.89 15.70 -4.26
N LYS A 119 5.26 16.89 -4.30
CA LYS A 119 3.80 17.09 -4.40
C LYS A 119 3.19 16.03 -5.33
N GLN A 120 2.69 14.93 -4.77
CA GLN A 120 1.91 13.98 -5.53
C GLN A 120 0.61 14.71 -5.86
N PRO A 121 0.24 14.85 -7.14
CA PRO A 121 -1.08 15.34 -7.48
C PRO A 121 -2.07 14.42 -6.79
N LYS A 122 -2.95 15.00 -5.97
CA LYS A 122 -4.20 14.36 -5.55
C LYS A 122 -4.78 13.72 -6.82
N PRO A 123 -5.10 12.41 -6.84
CA PRO A 123 -5.85 11.84 -7.94
C PRO A 123 -7.21 12.55 -7.94
N GLU A 124 -7.35 13.54 -8.83
CA GLU A 124 -8.65 14.06 -9.20
C GLU A 124 -9.49 12.85 -9.67
N PRO A 125 -10.75 12.71 -9.25
CA PRO A 125 -11.59 11.62 -9.74
C PRO A 125 -11.62 11.73 -11.26
N ALA A 126 -11.01 10.79 -11.96
CA ALA A 126 -11.09 10.71 -13.41
C ALA A 126 -12.58 10.63 -13.76
N LYS A 127 -13.10 11.75 -14.28
CA LYS A 127 -14.40 11.82 -14.93
C LYS A 127 -14.47 10.68 -15.95
N PRO A 128 -15.58 9.92 -16.03
CA PRO A 128 -15.68 8.81 -16.97
C PRO A 128 -15.55 9.35 -18.40
N GLU A 129 -14.50 8.94 -19.11
CA GLU A 129 -14.34 9.23 -20.52
C GLU A 129 -15.37 8.43 -21.33
N PRO A 130 -16.04 9.03 -22.34
CA PRO A 130 -16.94 8.31 -23.22
C PRO A 130 -16.14 7.34 -24.10
N LYS A 131 -16.53 6.07 -24.11
CA LYS A 131 -16.02 5.08 -25.07
C LYS A 131 -16.51 5.42 -26.47
N THR A 132 -15.70 6.12 -27.26
CA THR A 132 -15.90 6.15 -28.72
C THR A 132 -15.35 4.86 -29.31
N SER A 133 -16.22 3.87 -29.47
CA SER A 133 -16.00 2.76 -30.39
C SER A 133 -15.80 3.33 -31.78
N LYS A 134 -14.60 3.19 -32.34
CA LYS A 134 -14.36 3.35 -33.77
C LYS A 134 -14.24 1.95 -34.37
N GLU A 135 -15.34 1.52 -34.95
CA GLU A 135 -15.48 0.32 -35.77
C GLU A 135 -14.63 0.48 -37.05
N PRO A 136 -13.75 -0.46 -37.43
CA PRO A 136 -13.09 -0.38 -38.73
C PRO A 136 -13.96 -1.05 -39.80
N LYS A 137 -14.50 -0.20 -40.69
CA LYS A 137 -15.05 -0.57 -41.99
C LYS A 137 -13.91 -1.09 -42.88
N VAL A 138 -13.93 -2.37 -43.22
CA VAL A 138 -13.02 -2.95 -44.23
C VAL A 138 -13.54 -2.54 -45.60
N GLU A 139 -12.75 -1.75 -46.31
CA GLU A 139 -13.01 -1.28 -47.66
C GLU A 139 -12.32 -2.23 -48.66
N GLU A 140 -13.10 -2.65 -49.65
CA GLU A 140 -12.79 -3.63 -50.69
C GLU A 140 -11.89 -3.00 -51.78
N PRO A 141 -10.72 -3.58 -52.15
CA PRO A 141 -9.91 -3.02 -53.23
C PRO A 141 -10.40 -3.52 -54.60
N LYS A 142 -10.70 -2.58 -55.49
CA LYS A 142 -11.10 -2.79 -56.89
C LYS A 142 -9.96 -2.41 -57.85
N ALA A 143 -9.67 -3.35 -58.75
CA ALA A 143 -9.08 -3.22 -60.11
C ALA A 143 -7.71 -2.57 -60.31
N ASP A 144 -6.78 -3.36 -60.84
CA ASP A 144 -5.58 -2.91 -61.57
C ASP A 144 -5.77 -3.30 -63.05
N GLU A 145 -5.85 -2.28 -63.92
CA GLU A 145 -5.94 -2.41 -65.38
C GLU A 145 -4.61 -1.94 -65.97
N PRO A 146 -3.92 -2.73 -66.83
CA PRO A 146 -2.61 -2.34 -67.36
C PRO A 146 -2.71 -1.39 -68.56
N LYS A 147 -1.90 -0.32 -68.47
CA LYS A 147 -1.63 0.74 -69.46
C LYS A 147 -0.97 0.19 -70.74
N PRO A 148 -1.28 0.72 -71.95
CA PRO A 148 -0.67 0.28 -73.20
C PRO A 148 0.72 0.91 -73.43
N ALA A 149 1.60 0.16 -74.09
CA ALA A 149 2.86 0.64 -74.66
C ALA A 149 2.94 0.24 -76.14
N ALA A 150 3.60 1.10 -76.91
CA ALA A 150 3.60 1.22 -78.36
C ALA A 150 4.15 0.03 -79.15
#